data_AF-A0A1S9K9S6-F1
#
_entry.id   AF-A0A1S9K9S6-F1
#
_cell.length_a   1.000
_cell.length_b   1.000
_cell.length_c   1.000
_cell.angle_alpha   90.00
_cell.angle_beta   90.00
_cell.angle_gamma   90.00
#
_symmetry.space_group_name_H-M   'P 1'
#
loop_
_entity.id
_entity.type
_entity.pdbx_description
1 polymer ?
#
loop_
_entity_poly.entity_id
_entity_poly.type
_entity_poly.pdbx_seq_one_letter_code
_entity_poly.pdbx_strand_id
1 'polypeptide(L)'
;MLFIKPADLREIVTFPLFSDLVQCGFPSPAADYVEQRIDLNQLLIQHPSATYFVKASGDSMIDGGISDGDLLIVDSAITASHGDIVIAAVDGEFTVKKLQLRPTVQLIPMNSAYSPITISSEDTLDVFGVVIHVVKAMR
;
A
#
# COMPACT_ATOMS: atom_id res chain seq x y z
N MET A 1 33.25 22.78 18.84
CA MET A 1 32.34 23.37 17.85
C MET A 1 31.80 22.23 17.00
N LEU A 2 30.55 21.81 17.21
CA LEU A 2 29.95 20.70 16.49
C LEU A 2 29.64 21.16 15.06
N PHE A 3 30.41 20.66 14.09
CA PHE A 3 30.09 20.81 12.68
C PHE A 3 28.82 20.02 12.39
N ILE A 4 27.71 20.75 12.22
CA ILE A 4 26.49 20.20 11.64
C ILE A 4 26.85 19.86 10.20
N LYS A 5 26.84 18.57 9.83
CA LYS A 5 26.97 18.18 8.43
C LYS A 5 25.76 18.76 7.68
N PRO A 6 25.95 19.53 6.59
CA PRO A 6 24.82 19.92 5.74
C PRO A 6 24.13 18.64 5.26
N ALA A 7 22.79 18.66 5.23
CA ALA A 7 21.98 17.51 4.84
C ALA A 7 22.47 16.95 3.50
N ASP A 8 22.71 15.64 3.43
CA ASP A 8 22.99 14.95 2.16
C ASP A 8 21.85 15.27 1.19
N LEU A 9 22.17 15.96 0.10
CA LEU A 9 21.28 16.09 -1.05
C LEU A 9 21.06 14.67 -1.58
N ARG A 10 19.94 14.04 -1.19
CA ARG A 10 19.52 12.77 -1.78
C ARG A 10 19.27 13.05 -3.26
N GLU A 11 20.10 12.49 -4.14
CA GLU A 11 19.86 12.54 -5.58
C GLU A 11 18.50 11.89 -5.88
N ILE A 12 17.64 12.63 -6.58
CA ILE A 12 16.38 12.08 -7.08
C ILE A 12 16.74 11.18 -8.27
N VAL A 13 16.69 9.86 -8.05
CA VAL A 13 16.93 8.88 -9.10
C VAL A 13 15.67 8.74 -9.93
N THR A 14 15.77 9.08 -11.21
CA THR A 14 14.71 8.90 -12.19
C THR A 14 15.06 7.76 -13.14
N PHE A 15 14.06 6.97 -13.51
CA PHE A 15 14.20 5.86 -14.44
C PHE A 15 13.41 6.12 -15.73
N PRO A 16 13.84 5.55 -16.87
CA PRO A 16 13.06 5.65 -18.10
C PRO A 16 11.71 4.92 -17.95
N LEU A 17 10.64 5.59 -18.34
CA LEU A 17 9.29 5.07 -18.48
C LEU A 17 8.89 5.19 -19.94
N PHE A 18 8.56 4.05 -20.56
CA PHE A 18 8.04 4.02 -21.91
C PHE A 18 6.56 4.39 -21.91
N SER A 19 6.17 5.28 -22.81
CA SER A 19 4.78 5.73 -22.93
C SER A 19 3.86 4.65 -23.51
N ASP A 20 4.44 3.73 -24.29
CA ASP A 20 3.71 2.63 -24.90
C ASP A 20 3.33 1.55 -23.88
N LEU A 21 2.07 1.13 -23.92
CA LEU A 21 1.58 0.03 -23.10
C LEU A 21 2.05 -1.30 -23.67
N VAL A 22 2.81 -2.06 -22.86
CA VAL A 22 3.14 -3.45 -23.19
C VAL A 22 1.91 -4.32 -22.92
N GLN A 23 1.38 -4.94 -23.98
CA GLN A 23 0.22 -5.83 -23.87
C GLN A 23 0.60 -7.11 -23.13
N CYS A 24 -0.19 -7.50 -22.14
CA CYS A 24 -0.09 -8.81 -21.48
C CYS A 24 -0.56 -9.98 -22.38
N GLY A 25 -0.62 -9.78 -23.70
CA GLY A 25 -1.21 -10.67 -24.70
C GLY A 25 -0.50 -10.56 -26.05
N PHE A 26 -1.24 -10.60 -27.17
CA PHE A 26 -0.62 -10.52 -28.50
C PHE A 26 -0.02 -9.13 -28.76
N PRO A 27 1.25 -9.03 -29.20
CA PRO A 27 1.91 -7.75 -29.44
C PRO A 27 1.38 -7.11 -30.73
N SER A 28 1.05 -5.82 -30.68
CA SER A 28 0.77 -5.00 -31.85
C SER A 28 2.08 -4.36 -32.38
N PRO A 29 2.42 -4.46 -33.67
CA PRO A 29 3.72 -4.01 -34.20
C PRO A 29 3.92 -2.50 -34.38
N ALA A 30 2.90 -1.67 -34.12
CA ALA A 30 2.96 -0.23 -34.36
C ALA A 30 3.07 0.52 -33.03
N ALA A 31 4.28 0.95 -32.68
CA ALA A 31 4.51 1.83 -31.53
C ALA A 31 5.54 2.90 -31.91
N ASP A 32 5.18 4.16 -31.70
CA ASP A 32 6.06 5.32 -31.82
C ASP A 32 6.63 5.63 -30.43
N TYR A 33 7.94 5.44 -30.28
CA TYR A 33 8.60 5.52 -28.99
C TYR A 33 8.69 6.97 -28.48
N VAL A 34 8.07 7.23 -27.32
CA VAL A 34 8.33 8.42 -26.51
C VAL A 34 8.79 7.99 -25.12
N GLU A 35 10.00 8.39 -24.75
CA GLU A 35 10.63 8.09 -23.45
C GLU A 35 10.33 9.23 -22.46
N GLN A 36 9.70 8.90 -21.33
CA GLN A 36 9.54 9.78 -20.18
C GLN A 36 10.45 9.33 -19.04
N ARG A 37 10.67 10.18 -18.04
CA ARG A 37 11.39 9.79 -16.82
C ARG A 37 10.44 9.80 -15.63
N ILE A 38 10.58 8.80 -14.76
CA ILE A 38 9.72 8.63 -13.58
C ILE A 38 10.54 8.54 -12.28
N ASP A 39 10.01 9.17 -11.23
CA ASP A 39 10.41 8.96 -9.84
C ASP A 39 9.28 8.22 -9.12
N LEU A 40 9.57 7.04 -8.58
CA LEU A 40 8.58 6.23 -7.89
C LEU A 40 8.05 6.90 -6.62
N ASN A 41 8.84 7.76 -5.97
CA ASN A 41 8.36 8.51 -4.82
C ASN A 41 7.26 9.48 -5.26
N GLN A 42 7.48 10.25 -6.33
CA GLN A 42 6.45 11.16 -6.86
C GLN A 42 5.23 10.42 -7.40
N LEU A 43 5.42 9.22 -7.95
CA LEU A 43 4.32 8.43 -8.49
C LEU A 43 3.44 7.81 -7.38
N LEU A 44 4.06 7.24 -6.35
CA LEU A 44 3.38 6.37 -5.38
C LEU A 44 3.09 7.07 -4.04
N ILE A 45 3.73 8.20 -3.75
CA ILE A 45 3.68 8.87 -2.44
C ILE A 45 3.04 10.25 -2.59
N GLN A 46 1.80 10.39 -2.10
CA GLN A 46 1.08 11.66 -2.08
C GLN A 46 1.47 12.54 -0.88
N HIS A 47 1.60 11.94 0.31
CA HIS A 47 1.96 12.64 1.55
C HIS A 47 3.28 12.09 2.13
N PRO A 48 4.46 12.60 1.71
CA PRO A 48 5.75 12.04 2.11
C PRO A 48 6.00 12.00 3.63
N SER A 49 5.45 12.96 4.39
CA SER A 49 5.57 13.02 5.84
C SER A 49 4.65 12.06 6.58
N ALA A 50 3.66 11.47 5.90
CA ALA A 50 2.65 10.59 6.46
C ALA A 50 2.58 9.22 5.76
N THR A 51 3.56 8.93 4.91
CA THR A 51 3.64 7.65 4.18
C THR A 51 4.73 6.76 4.78
N TYR A 52 4.41 5.49 4.99
CA TYR A 52 5.36 4.48 5.46
C TYR A 52 5.14 3.15 4.73
N PHE A 53 6.12 2.26 4.84
CA PHE A 53 6.14 0.98 4.15
C PHE A 53 6.08 -0.16 5.15
N VAL A 54 5.28 -1.19 4.86
CA VAL A 54 5.11 -2.37 5.71
C VAL A 54 5.20 -3.62 4.86
N LYS A 55 5.83 -4.68 5.36
CA LYS A 55 5.75 -5.99 4.70
C LYS A 55 4.50 -6.74 5.17
N ALA A 56 3.71 -7.21 4.22
CA ALA A 56 2.63 -8.13 4.50
C ALA A 56 3.19 -9.47 5.01
N SER A 57 2.48 -10.07 5.95
CA SER A 57 2.78 -11.39 6.51
C SER A 57 1.50 -12.22 6.52
N GLY A 58 1.59 -13.46 6.05
CA GLY A 58 0.46 -14.36 5.88
C GLY A 58 -0.36 -14.13 4.60
N ASP A 59 -1.47 -14.85 4.49
CA ASP A 59 -2.28 -15.00 3.26
C ASP A 59 -3.75 -14.59 3.44
N SER A 60 -4.11 -13.99 4.59
CA SER A 60 -5.49 -13.56 4.90
C SER A 60 -6.08 -12.53 3.93
N MET A 61 -5.26 -11.97 3.03
CA MET A 61 -5.63 -10.93 2.06
C MET A 61 -5.36 -11.34 0.60
N ILE A 62 -5.20 -12.64 0.33
CA ILE A 62 -4.79 -13.17 -0.99
C ILE A 62 -5.79 -12.85 -2.11
N ASP A 63 -7.09 -12.88 -1.84
CA ASP A 63 -8.14 -12.51 -2.80
C ASP A 63 -8.16 -10.99 -3.05
N GLY A 64 -7.51 -10.22 -2.18
CA GLY A 64 -7.23 -8.78 -2.35
C GLY A 64 -5.92 -8.49 -3.09
N GLY A 65 -5.21 -9.53 -3.56
CA GLY A 65 -3.93 -9.39 -4.26
C GLY A 65 -2.73 -9.17 -3.35
N ILE A 66 -2.91 -9.24 -2.02
CA ILE A 66 -1.84 -9.10 -1.03
C ILE A 66 -1.39 -10.50 -0.59
N SER A 67 -0.14 -10.81 -0.85
CA SER A 67 0.51 -12.08 -0.49
C SER A 67 1.57 -11.86 0.58
N ASP A 68 1.96 -12.94 1.23
CA ASP A 68 3.09 -12.95 2.15
C ASP A 68 4.35 -12.36 1.49
N GLY A 69 5.00 -11.43 2.19
CA GLY A 69 6.22 -10.76 1.73
C GLY A 69 6.01 -9.54 0.84
N ASP A 70 4.79 -9.23 0.39
CA ASP A 70 4.51 -8.03 -0.39
C ASP A 70 4.85 -6.75 0.39
N LEU A 71 5.33 -5.73 -0.31
CA LEU A 71 5.56 -4.42 0.27
C LEU A 71 4.31 -3.55 0.10
N LEU A 72 3.72 -3.15 1.21
CA LEU A 72 2.58 -2.25 1.28
C LEU A 72 3.07 -0.82 1.44
N ILE A 73 2.51 0.09 0.65
CA ILE A 73 2.67 1.54 0.83
C ILE A 73 1.43 2.04 1.55
N VAL A 74 1.61 2.66 2.70
CA VAL A 74 0.54 3.04 3.62
C VAL A 74 0.60 4.54 3.86
N ASP A 75 -0.55 5.21 3.77
CA ASP A 75 -0.70 6.64 4.02
C ASP A 75 -1.60 6.86 5.24
N SER A 76 -1.05 7.50 6.28
CA SER A 76 -1.78 7.84 7.51
C SER A 76 -2.47 9.20 7.48
N ALA A 77 -2.23 10.04 6.46
CA ALA A 77 -2.96 11.29 6.30
C ALA A 77 -4.36 11.05 5.70
N ILE A 78 -4.57 9.91 5.03
CA ILE A 78 -5.86 9.54 4.45
C ILE A 78 -6.79 9.04 5.56
N THR A 79 -7.99 9.62 5.63
CA THR A 79 -9.05 9.12 6.50
C THR A 79 -9.65 7.85 5.90
N ALA A 80 -9.54 6.73 6.62
CA ALA A 80 -10.05 5.44 6.16
C ALA A 80 -11.56 5.45 5.94
N SER A 81 -11.97 4.93 4.79
CA SER A 81 -13.36 4.83 4.35
C SER A 81 -13.83 3.38 4.30
N HIS A 82 -15.15 3.20 4.19
CA HIS A 82 -15.73 1.87 4.06
C HIS A 82 -15.24 1.23 2.75
N GLY A 83 -14.68 0.03 2.87
CA GLY A 83 -14.15 -0.75 1.77
C GLY A 83 -12.64 -0.62 1.57
N ASP A 84 -11.98 0.31 2.25
CA ASP A 84 -10.54 0.51 2.15
C ASP A 84 -9.77 -0.64 2.79
N ILE A 85 -8.58 -0.92 2.28
CA ILE A 85 -7.63 -1.80 2.95
C ILE A 85 -6.82 -0.96 3.93
N VAL A 86 -6.83 -1.34 5.20
CA VAL A 86 -6.21 -0.56 6.28
C VAL A 86 -5.22 -1.40 7.06
N ILE A 87 -4.24 -0.71 7.65
CA ILE A 87 -3.48 -1.22 8.78
C ILE A 87 -4.22 -0.81 10.04
N ALA A 88 -4.72 -1.79 10.77
CA ALA A 88 -5.42 -1.58 12.04
C ALA A 88 -4.72 -2.35 13.16
N ALA A 89 -4.78 -1.83 14.38
CA ALA A 89 -4.44 -2.59 15.58
C ALA A 89 -5.72 -3.09 16.26
N VAL A 90 -5.73 -4.37 16.59
CA VAL A 90 -6.76 -5.02 17.42
C VAL A 90 -6.03 -5.68 18.58
N ASP A 91 -6.41 -5.35 19.82
CA ASP A 91 -5.76 -5.85 21.04
C ASP A 91 -4.23 -5.64 21.08
N GLY A 92 -3.75 -4.59 20.43
CA GLY A 92 -2.32 -4.26 20.33
C GLY A 92 -1.56 -4.99 19.22
N GLU A 93 -2.21 -5.86 18.44
CA GLU A 93 -1.61 -6.54 17.29
C GLU A 93 -2.02 -5.89 15.97
N PHE A 94 -1.03 -5.65 15.10
CA PHE A 94 -1.27 -5.06 13.78
C PHE A 94 -1.78 -6.11 12.78
N THR A 95 -2.82 -5.75 12.05
CA THR A 95 -3.39 -6.57 10.97
C THR A 95 -3.73 -5.72 9.76
N VAL A 96 -3.62 -6.34 8.57
CA VAL A 96 -4.08 -5.78 7.30
C VAL A 96 -5.42 -6.39 6.96
N LYS A 97 -6.47 -5.57 6.85
CA LYS A 97 -7.83 -6.03 6.56
C LYS A 97 -8.60 -4.99 5.77
N LYS A 98 -9.67 -5.43 5.11
CA LYS A 98 -10.65 -4.53 4.50
C LYS A 98 -11.56 -3.97 5.59
N LEU A 99 -11.60 -2.66 5.72
CA LEU A 99 -12.43 -1.95 6.69
C LEU A 99 -13.88 -1.95 6.23
N GLN A 100 -14.77 -2.52 7.04
CA GLN A 100 -16.20 -2.35 6.90
C GLN A 100 -16.71 -1.47 8.04
N LEU A 101 -17.35 -0.34 7.72
CA LEU A 101 -17.94 0.55 8.74
C LEU A 101 -19.43 0.32 8.99
N ARG A 102 -20.12 -0.37 8.07
CA ARG A 102 -21.58 -0.49 7.99
C ARG A 102 -21.95 -1.88 7.44
N PRO A 103 -23.01 -2.56 7.94
CA PRO A 103 -23.91 -2.11 9.02
C PRO A 103 -23.24 -2.13 10.40
N THR A 104 -22.20 -2.95 10.58
CA THR A 104 -21.36 -2.98 11.78
C THR A 104 -19.89 -2.77 11.40
N VAL A 105 -19.10 -2.32 12.37
CA VAL A 105 -17.66 -2.12 12.19
C VAL A 105 -16.96 -3.48 12.23
N GLN A 106 -16.33 -3.86 11.13
CA GLN A 106 -15.63 -5.13 10.99
C GLN A 106 -14.33 -4.96 10.20
N LEU A 107 -13.35 -5.79 10.52
CA LEU A 107 -12.15 -5.99 9.72
C LEU A 107 -12.29 -7.31 8.96
N ILE A 108 -12.48 -7.21 7.65
CA ILE A 108 -12.82 -8.32 6.78
C ILE A 108 -11.53 -8.86 6.12
N PRO A 109 -11.20 -10.14 6.31
CA PRO A 109 -10.14 -10.79 5.53
C PRO A 109 -10.60 -10.94 4.08
N MET A 110 -9.65 -10.87 3.15
CA MET A 110 -9.88 -11.22 1.74
C MET A 110 -9.28 -12.60 1.47
N ASN A 111 -9.74 -13.58 2.25
CA ASN A 111 -9.43 -14.99 2.09
C ASN A 111 -10.53 -15.79 2.80
N SER A 112 -11.21 -16.67 2.05
CA SER A 112 -12.34 -17.48 2.55
C SER A 112 -12.00 -18.40 3.74
N ALA A 113 -10.72 -18.72 3.97
CA ALA A 113 -10.28 -19.52 5.11
C ALA A 113 -10.30 -18.76 6.45
N TYR A 114 -10.48 -17.44 6.44
CA TYR A 114 -10.40 -16.57 7.60
C TYR A 114 -11.76 -15.96 7.94
N SER A 115 -12.05 -15.79 9.23
CA SER A 115 -13.29 -15.17 9.71
C SER A 115 -13.13 -13.65 9.89
N PRO A 116 -14.17 -12.85 9.59
CA PRO A 116 -14.19 -11.42 9.90
C PRO A 116 -14.02 -11.15 11.40
N ILE A 117 -13.26 -10.11 11.73
CA ILE A 117 -13.11 -9.62 13.10
C ILE A 117 -14.15 -8.53 13.31
N THR A 118 -15.11 -8.78 14.21
CA THR A 118 -16.14 -7.77 14.54
C THR A 118 -15.65 -6.93 15.69
N ILE A 119 -15.71 -5.60 15.54
CA ILE A 119 -15.31 -4.65 16.58
C ILE A 119 -16.57 -4.26 17.35
N SER A 120 -16.59 -4.60 18.63
CA SER A 120 -17.65 -4.23 19.57
C SER A 120 -17.48 -2.78 20.04
N SER A 121 -18.50 -2.19 20.65
CA SER A 121 -18.42 -0.83 21.19
C SER A 121 -17.41 -0.66 22.33
N GLU A 122 -16.98 -1.77 22.93
CA GLU A 122 -16.00 -1.81 24.01
C GLU A 122 -14.56 -1.97 23.49
N ASP A 123 -14.41 -2.36 22.23
CA ASP A 123 -13.12 -2.60 21.59
C ASP A 123 -12.56 -1.30 21.01
N THR A 124 -11.27 -1.06 21.23
CA THR A 124 -10.56 0.06 20.59
C THR A 124 -10.05 -0.38 19.22
N LEU A 125 -10.64 0.16 18.15
CA LEU A 125 -10.10 0.03 16.80
C LEU A 125 -9.23 1.24 16.46
N ASP A 126 -7.93 1.03 16.39
CA ASP A 126 -6.98 2.04 15.94
C ASP A 126 -6.56 1.79 14.50
N VAL A 127 -6.92 2.70 13.59
CA VAL A 127 -6.48 2.66 12.19
C VAL A 127 -5.23 3.52 12.04
N PHE A 128 -4.13 2.89 11.65
CA PHE A 128 -2.82 3.54 11.50
C PHE A 128 -2.60 4.13 10.11
N GLY A 129 -3.37 3.68 9.12
CA GLY A 129 -3.31 4.23 7.77
C GLY A 129 -4.00 3.35 6.74
N VAL A 130 -4.15 3.92 5.55
CA VAL A 130 -4.78 3.28 4.39
C VAL A 130 -3.69 2.74 3.47
N VAL A 131 -3.83 1.49 3.05
CA VAL A 131 -2.94 0.88 2.05
C VAL A 131 -3.31 1.44 0.68
N ILE A 132 -2.39 2.22 0.10
CA ILE A 132 -2.59 2.88 -1.20
C ILE A 132 -2.03 2.07 -2.37
N HIS A 133 -0.95 1.32 -2.13
CA HIS A 133 -0.30 0.50 -3.16
C HIS A 133 0.27 -0.79 -2.58
N VAL A 134 0.32 -1.82 -3.42
CA VAL A 134 0.98 -3.11 -3.15
C VAL A 134 2.08 -3.29 -4.18
N VAL A 135 3.33 -3.42 -3.73
CA VAL A 135 4.48 -3.71 -4.57
C VAL A 135 4.84 -5.18 -4.40
N LYS A 136 4.58 -5.96 -5.44
CA LYS A 136 4.81 -7.40 -5.48
C LYS A 136 6.08 -7.72 -6.25
N ALA A 137 7.06 -8.28 -5.57
CA ALA A 137 8.26 -8.82 -6.21
C ALA A 137 7.91 -10.16 -6.87
N MET A 138 8.33 -10.33 -8.13
CA MET A 138 8.11 -11.58 -8.89
C MET A 138 9.32 -12.52 -8.82
N ARG A 139 10.40 -12.11 -8.15
CA ARG A 139 11.68 -12.82 -8.03
C ARG A 139 12.33 -12.54 -6.69
#